data_AF-V9W8M7-F1
#
_entry.id   AF-V9W8M7-F1
#
_cell.length_a   1.000
_cell.length_b   1.000
_cell.length_c   1.000
_cell.angle_alpha   90.00
_cell.angle_beta   90.00
_cell.angle_gamma   90.00
#
_symmetry.space_group_name_H-M   'P 1'
#
loop_
_entity.id
_entity.type
_entity.pdbx_description
1 polymer ?
#
loop_
_entity_poly.entity_id
_entity_poly.type
_entity_poly.pdbx_seq_one_letter_code
_entity_poly.pdbx_strand_id
1 'polypeptide(L)'
;MKLVYDIEGCGCAVDGVPALWLVNECKPTDKIARGSSFDVLYNPKQEIFFEEDIKIDYSKDSKAFTLSSPNQIYSVSINLVNKKHIQN
;
A
#
# COMPACT_ATOMS: atom_id res chain seq x y z
N MET A 1 8.25 4.95 0.81
CA MET A 1 6.81 4.67 1.04
C MET A 1 6.63 3.17 1.08
N LYS A 2 5.67 2.65 1.85
CA LYS A 2 5.40 1.22 1.95
C LYS A 2 3.95 0.91 1.57
N LEU A 3 3.73 -0.02 0.64
CA LEU A 3 2.41 -0.59 0.39
C LEU A 3 2.13 -1.68 1.42
N VAL A 4 0.96 -1.62 2.03
CA VAL A 4 0.49 -2.64 2.97
C VAL A 4 -0.94 -3.04 2.64
N TYR A 5 -1.28 -4.28 2.97
CA TYR A 5 -2.67 -4.73 3.07
C TYR A 5 -3.06 -4.72 4.55
N ASP A 6 -3.89 -3.74 4.95
CA ASP A 6 -4.27 -3.49 6.33
C ASP A 6 -5.56 -4.25 6.65
N ILE A 7 -5.47 -5.24 7.53
CA ILE A 7 -6.59 -6.09 7.98
C ILE A 7 -7.21 -5.60 9.29
N GLU A 8 -6.66 -4.55 9.92
CA GLU A 8 -7.13 -4.06 11.22
C GLU A 8 -8.02 -2.83 11.06
N GLY A 9 -9.29 -3.08 10.72
CA GLY A 9 -10.34 -2.06 10.66
C GLY A 9 -11.72 -2.62 10.97
N CYS A 10 -12.19 -2.39 12.20
CA CYS A 10 -13.59 -2.52 12.63
C CYS A 10 -14.19 -3.94 12.78
N GLY A 11 -13.57 -4.82 13.57
CA GLY A 11 -14.27 -5.80 14.45
C GLY A 11 -15.31 -6.77 13.85
N CYS A 12 -15.53 -6.77 12.53
CA CYS A 12 -16.55 -7.50 11.81
C CYS A 12 -15.97 -7.81 10.43
N ALA A 13 -15.48 -9.04 10.28
CA ALA A 13 -15.18 -9.73 9.02
C ALA A 13 -14.06 -9.18 8.10
N VAL A 14 -12.90 -9.86 8.16
CA VAL A 14 -12.07 -10.41 7.04
C VAL A 14 -11.65 -9.55 5.82
N ASP A 15 -12.09 -8.31 5.65
CA ASP A 15 -11.83 -7.54 4.43
C ASP A 15 -10.73 -6.49 4.67
N GLY A 16 -9.47 -6.92 4.52
CA GLY A 16 -8.36 -5.96 4.53
C GLY A 16 -8.44 -4.98 3.37
N VAL A 17 -7.88 -3.78 3.56
CA VAL A 17 -7.83 -2.73 2.54
C VAL A 17 -6.39 -2.30 2.27
N PRO A 18 -6.03 -1.94 1.04
CA PRO A 18 -4.69 -1.42 0.76
C PRO A 18 -4.48 -0.05 1.42
N ALA A 19 -3.30 0.16 1.99
CA ALA A 19 -2.85 1.43 2.55
C ALA A 19 -1.42 1.77 2.13
N LEU A 20 -1.10 3.06 2.08
CA LEU A 20 0.26 3.55 1.88
C LEU A 20 0.81 4.09 3.20
N TRP A 21 1.92 3.55 3.67
CA TRP A 21 2.57 3.98 4.89
C TRP A 21 3.82 4.81 4.58
N LEU A 22 3.91 5.98 5.21
CA LEU A 22 5.15 6.74 5.31
C LEU A 22 5.95 6.18 6.49
N VAL A 23 7.05 5.51 6.18
CA VAL A 23 7.97 4.90 7.15
C VAL A 23 9.33 5.60 7.06
N ASN A 24 10.07 5.61 8.17
CA ASN A 24 11.44 6.14 8.20
C ASN A 24 12.47 5.08 7.76
N GLU A 25 12.19 3.81 8.02
CA GLU A 25 13.13 2.71 7.83
C GLU A 25 12.44 1.52 7.15
N CYS A 26 13.18 0.77 6.34
CA CYS A 26 12.73 -0.52 5.84
C CYS A 26 12.98 -1.60 6.90
N LYS A 27 12.06 -2.55 7.07
CA LYS A 27 12.33 -3.73 7.89
C LYS A 27 13.26 -4.69 7.12
N PRO A 28 14.05 -5.54 7.80
CA PRO A 28 14.88 -6.55 7.13
C PRO A 28 14.09 -7.51 6.23
N THR A 29 12.79 -7.68 6.51
CA THR A 29 11.89 -8.52 5.72
C THR A 29 11.25 -7.80 4.54
N ASP A 30 11.38 -6.48 4.46
CA ASP A 30 10.75 -5.71 3.39
C ASP A 30 11.54 -5.87 2.09
N LYS A 31 10.81 -5.95 0.98
CA LYS A 31 11.37 -5.88 -0.37
C LYS A 31 11.03 -4.54 -1.01
N ILE A 32 11.75 -4.23 -2.08
CA ILE A 32 11.56 -3.03 -2.90
C ILE A 32 10.93 -3.45 -4.23
N ALA A 33 9.74 -2.93 -4.51
CA ALA A 33 9.15 -2.91 -5.84
C ALA A 33 9.66 -1.66 -6.57
N ARG A 34 10.23 -1.85 -7.77
CA ARG A 34 10.74 -0.77 -8.60
C ARG A 34 9.60 -0.13 -9.37
N GLY A 35 9.34 1.14 -9.11
CA GLY A 35 8.33 1.92 -9.84
C GLY A 35 8.97 2.87 -10.85
N SER A 36 8.19 3.33 -11.82
CA SER A 36 8.64 4.31 -12.81
C SER A 36 9.00 5.68 -12.21
N SER A 37 8.29 6.07 -11.15
CA SER A 37 8.44 7.39 -10.51
C SER A 37 9.11 7.32 -9.14
N PHE A 38 8.84 6.26 -8.38
CA PHE A 38 9.44 6.01 -7.07
C PHE A 38 9.39 4.52 -6.74
N ASP A 39 10.34 4.09 -5.94
CA ASP A 39 10.37 2.75 -5.36
C ASP A 39 9.37 2.64 -4.19
N VAL A 40 8.77 1.46 -4.04
CA VAL A 40 7.81 1.17 -2.97
C VAL A 40 8.30 -0.04 -2.17
N LEU A 41 8.32 0.11 -0.85
CA LEU A 41 8.56 -1.00 0.06
C LEU A 41 7.30 -1.85 0.20
N TYR A 42 7.45 -3.14 0.41
CA TYR A 42 6.32 -4.02 0.73
C TYR A 42 6.81 -5.24 1.51
N ASN A 43 5.89 -5.91 2.21
CA ASN A 43 6.19 -7.19 2.87
C ASN A 43 5.87 -8.34 1.89
N PRO A 44 6.83 -9.23 1.56
CA PRO A 44 6.59 -10.37 0.66
C PRO A 44 5.41 -11.26 1.07
N LYS A 45 5.12 -11.36 2.36
CA LYS A 45 3.96 -12.13 2.85
C LYS A 45 2.61 -11.56 2.39
N GLN A 46 2.58 -10.30 1.95
CA GLN A 46 1.38 -9.62 1.46
C GLN A 46 1.31 -9.61 -0.08
N GLU A 47 2.30 -10.15 -0.80
CA GLU A 47 2.27 -10.24 -2.27
C GLU A 47 1.01 -10.97 -2.78
N ILE A 48 0.51 -11.98 -2.04
CA ILE A 48 -0.69 -12.74 -2.39
C ILE A 48 -1.97 -11.89 -2.54
N PHE A 49 -2.00 -10.69 -1.96
CA PHE A 49 -3.16 -9.79 -2.05
C PHE A 49 -3.10 -8.87 -3.27
N PHE A 50 -2.02 -8.91 -4.04
CA PHE A 50 -1.77 -8.03 -5.17
C PHE A 50 -1.37 -8.83 -6.41
N GLU A 51 -1.67 -8.30 -7.59
CA GLU A 51 -1.09 -8.77 -8.84
C GLU A 51 0.37 -8.31 -8.95
N GLU A 52 1.12 -8.95 -9.84
CA GLU A 52 2.54 -8.63 -10.07
C GLU A 52 2.73 -7.18 -10.53
N ASP A 53 1.88 -6.73 -11.46
CA ASP A 53 1.88 -5.38 -11.98
C ASP A 53 0.76 -4.53 -11.36
N ILE A 54 1.17 -3.60 -10.50
CA ILE A 54 0.26 -2.64 -9.86
C ILE A 54 0.65 -1.20 -10.21
N LYS A 55 -0.36 -0.34 -10.28
CA LYS A 55 -0.23 1.09 -10.49
C LYS A 55 -0.74 1.83 -9.26
N ILE A 56 0.13 2.65 -8.69
CA ILE A 56 -0.24 3.66 -7.69
C ILE A 56 -0.28 5.01 -8.41
N ASP A 57 -1.43 5.68 -8.38
CA ASP A 57 -1.60 7.01 -8.98
C ASP A 57 -2.13 8.01 -7.95
N TYR A 58 -2.04 9.30 -8.26
CA TYR A 58 -2.63 10.36 -7.44
C TYR A 58 -3.61 11.20 -8.27
N SER A 59 -4.89 11.10 -7.93
CA SER A 59 -5.91 11.94 -8.53
C SER A 59 -5.92 13.30 -7.85
N LYS A 60 -5.66 14.36 -8.63
CA LYS A 60 -5.76 15.74 -8.15
C LYS A 60 -7.19 16.15 -7.84
N ASP A 61 -8.16 15.57 -8.56
CA ASP A 61 -9.59 15.91 -8.42
C ASP A 61 -10.16 15.35 -7.11
N SER A 62 -9.90 14.08 -6.82
CA SER A 62 -10.32 13.45 -5.56
C SER A 62 -9.33 13.65 -4.42
N LYS A 63 -8.15 14.25 -4.70
CA LYS A 63 -7.03 14.43 -3.76
C LYS A 63 -6.61 13.13 -3.06
N ALA A 64 -6.74 12.00 -3.74
CA ALA A 64 -6.54 10.67 -3.18
C ALA A 64 -5.60 9.83 -4.03
N PHE A 65 -4.93 8.89 -3.37
CA PHE A 65 -4.19 7.83 -4.05
C PHE A 65 -5.13 6.73 -4.52
N THR A 66 -4.85 6.17 -5.69
CA THR A 66 -5.54 5.00 -6.23
C THR A 66 -4.56 3.84 -6.37
N LEU A 67 -5.09 2.60 -6.32
CA LEU A 67 -4.34 1.38 -6.60
C LEU A 67 -5.17 0.49 -7.51
N SER A 68 -4.58 0.13 -8.63
CA SER A 68 -5.18 -0.75 -9.63
C SER A 68 -4.10 -1.62 -10.26
N SER A 69 -4.51 -2.70 -10.91
CA SER A 69 -3.72 -3.45 -11.88
C SER A 69 -4.35 -3.32 -13.27
N PRO A 70 -3.80 -3.98 -14.31
CA PRO A 70 -4.49 -4.09 -15.60
C PRO A 70 -5.87 -4.77 -15.52
N ASN A 71 -6.09 -5.63 -14.52
CA ASN A 71 -7.28 -6.48 -14.43
C ASN A 71 -8.31 -6.01 -13.39
N GLN A 72 -7.92 -5.20 -12.41
CA GLN A 72 -8.83 -4.78 -11.35
C GLN A 72 -8.44 -3.45 -10.70
N ILE A 73 -9.40 -2.84 -10.02
CA ILE A 73 -9.18 -1.69 -9.13
C ILE A 73 -9.25 -2.19 -7.70
N TYR A 74 -8.15 -2.08 -6.95
CA TYR A 74 -8.10 -2.46 -5.53
C TYR A 74 -8.73 -1.40 -4.64
N SER A 75 -8.45 -0.13 -4.93
CA SER A 75 -9.08 1.00 -4.24
C SER A 75 -8.93 2.29 -5.04
N VAL A 76 -9.97 3.11 -5.04
CA VAL A 76 -9.98 4.47 -5.62
C VAL A 76 -9.65 5.56 -4.59
N SER A 77 -9.48 5.18 -3.32
CA SER A 77 -9.14 6.09 -2.24
C SER A 77 -8.31 5.36 -1.19
N ILE A 78 -7.00 5.50 -1.28
CA ILE A 78 -6.05 4.91 -0.35
C ILE A 78 -5.57 5.94 0.65
N ASN A 79 -5.60 5.55 1.92
CA ASN A 79 -5.05 6.34 3.01
C ASN A 79 -3.52 6.37 2.94
N LEU A 80 -2.95 7.58 2.99
CA LEU A 80 -1.54 7.79 3.26
C LEU A 80 -1.35 7.99 4.77
N VAL A 81 -0.85 6.96 5.44
CA VAL A 81 -0.72 6.93 6.91
C VAL A 81 0.71 7.26 7.31
N ASN A 82 0.88 8.24 8.20
CA ASN A 82 2.19 8.55 8.76
C ASN A 82 2.55 7.55 9.88
N LYS A 83 3.53 6.68 9.62
CA LYS A 83 4.02 5.66 10.57
C LYS A 83 5.47 5.93 11.00
N LYS A 84 6.00 7.13 10.73
CA LYS A 84 7.40 7.49 11.00
C LYS A 84 7.80 7.43 12.49
N HIS A 85 6.84 7.49 13.41
CA HIS A 85 7.08 7.52 14.86
C HIS A 85 6.60 6.26 15.60
N ILE A 86 6.12 5.23 14.89
CA ILE A 86 5.74 3.98 15.55
C ILE A 86 6.96 3.08 15.60
N GLN A 87 7.76 3.28 16.65
CA GLN A 87 8.80 2.33 17.07
C GLN A 87 8.09 1.15 17.72
N ASN A 88 8.19 -0.03 17.09
CA ASN A 88 7.96 -1.31 17.75
C ASN A 88 9.31 -1.97 17.98
#